data_AF-A0A943SPG0-F1
#
_entry.id   AF-A0A943SPG0-F1
#
_cell.length_a   1.000
_cell.length_b   1.000
_cell.length_c   1.000
_cell.angle_alpha   90.00
_cell.angle_beta   90.00
_cell.angle_gamma   90.00
#
_symmetry.space_group_name_H-M   'P 1'
#
loop_
_entity.id
_entity.type
_entity.pdbx_description
1 polymer ?
#
loop_
_entity_poly.entity_id
_entity_poly.type
_entity_poly.pdbx_seq_one_letter_code
_entity_poly.pdbx_strand_id
1 'polypeptide(L)' 'MANANVDIVYEIYANNINDAIDAKNKIIANTLDDEKVHINIKTSGDV' A
#
# COMPACT_ATOMS: atom_id res chain seq x y z
N MET A 1 -6.09 11.30 -24.22
CA MET A 1 -6.55 9.89 -24.14
C MET A 1 -6.56 9.52 -22.67
N ALA A 2 -7.59 8.78 -22.24
CA ALA A 2 -8.01 8.47 -20.86
C ALA A 2 -7.05 8.89 -19.72
N ASN A 3 -7.43 9.91 -18.95
CA ASN A 3 -6.97 10.04 -17.58
C ASN A 3 -7.71 8.98 -16.76
N ALA A 4 -7.27 7.73 -16.89
CA ALA A 4 -7.74 6.65 -16.04
C ALA A 4 -7.16 6.93 -14.66
N ASN A 5 -7.93 7.59 -13.78
CA ASN A 5 -7.61 7.61 -12.35
C ASN A 5 -7.66 6.15 -11.89
N VAL A 6 -6.52 5.46 -11.94
CA VAL A 6 -6.38 4.09 -11.49
C VAL A 6 -6.35 4.15 -9.96
N ASP A 7 -7.42 3.67 -9.32
CA ASP A 7 -7.44 3.47 -7.88
C ASP A 7 -6.83 2.10 -7.59
N ILE A 8 -5.68 2.08 -6.91
CA ILE A 8 -4.95 0.86 -6.60
C ILE A 8 -5.02 0.62 -5.11
N VAL A 9 -5.55 -0.53 -4.73
CA VAL A 9 -5.68 -0.96 -3.33
C VAL A 9 -4.70 -2.08 -3.04
N TYR A 10 -3.82 -1.86 -2.08
CA TYR A 10 -2.91 -2.88 -1.55
C TYR A 10 -3.34 -3.30 -0.15
N GLU A 11 -3.47 -4.61 0.06
CA GLU A 11 -3.60 -5.21 1.39
C GLU A 11 -2.27 -5.86 1.78
N ILE A 12 -1.68 -5.35 2.86
CA ILE A 12 -0.40 -5.86 3.38
C ILE A 12 -0.68 -6.68 4.64
N TYR A 13 -0.31 -7.95 4.58
CA TYR A 13 -0.30 -8.86 5.72
C TYR A 13 1.14 -9.01 6.21
N ALA A 14 1.41 -8.50 7.40
CA ALA A 14 2.75 -8.53 7.99
C ALA A 14 2.72 -9.09 9.41
N ASN A 15 3.75 -9.85 9.76
CA ASN A 15 3.90 -10.43 11.09
C ASN A 15 4.24 -9.40 12.16
N ASN A 16 4.85 -8.28 11.76
CA ASN A 16 5.18 -7.16 12.63
C ASN A 16 4.98 -5.83 11.87
N ILE A 17 4.87 -4.74 12.62
CA ILE A 17 4.59 -3.41 12.07
C ILE A 17 5.74 -2.86 11.21
N ASN A 18 6.98 -3.23 11.52
CA ASN A 18 8.16 -2.75 10.80
C ASN A 18 8.18 -3.32 9.37
N ASP A 19 7.92 -4.63 9.22
CA ASP A 19 7.82 -5.29 7.91
C ASP A 19 6.68 -4.68 7.07
N ALA A 20 5.57 -4.33 7.73
CA ALA A 20 4.43 -3.69 7.08
C ALA A 20 4.77 -2.28 6.58
N ILE A 21 5.53 -1.52 7.38
CA ILE A 21 6.02 -0.19 7.03
C ILE A 21 7.02 -0.26 5.87
N ASP A 22 7.94 -1.22 5.89
CA ASP A 22 8.91 -1.42 4.81
C ASP A 22 8.22 -1.78 3.49
N ALA A 23 7.24 -2.70 3.53
CA ALA A 23 6.43 -3.05 2.36
C ALA A 23 5.66 -1.84 1.82
N LYS A 24 5.03 -1.04 2.70
CA LYS A 24 4.34 0.21 2.35
C LYS A 24 5.29 1.20 1.68
N ASN A 25 6.47 1.44 2.26
CA ASN A 25 7.45 2.38 1.74
C ASN A 25 7.94 1.95 0.34
N LYS A 26 8.10 0.65 0.12
CA LYS A 26 8.49 0.11 -1.18
C LYS A 26 7.40 0.28 -2.24
N ILE A 27 6.13 0.12 -1.88
CA ILE A 27 5.00 0.37 -2.78
C ILE A 27 4.97 1.84 -3.19
N ILE A 28 4.99 2.76 -2.22
CA ILE A 28 4.97 4.21 -2.49
C ILE A 28 6.15 4.64 -3.36
N ALA A 29 7.34 4.10 -3.12
CA ALA A 29 8.53 4.42 -3.91
C ALA A 29 8.46 3.95 -5.38
N ASN A 30 7.54 3.03 -5.72
CA ASN A 30 7.36 2.50 -7.08
C ASN A 30 6.04 2.95 -7.73
N THR A 31 5.20 3.72 -7.03
CA THR A 31 3.95 4.26 -7.54
C THR A 31 4.21 5.53 -8.36
N LEU A 32 3.54 5.68 -9.50
CA LEU A 32 3.61 6.87 -10.35
C LEU A 32 2.73 8.00 -9.76
N ASP A 33 3.13 9.27 -9.92
CA ASP A 33 2.46 10.44 -9.31
C ASP A 33 0.96 10.61 -9.66
N ASP A 34 0.48 10.00 -10.75
CA ASP A 34 -0.93 10.05 -11.18
C ASP A 34 -1.82 8.94 -10.57
N GLU A 35 -1.27 8.08 -9.71
CA GLU A 35 -1.99 6.95 -9.12
C GLU A 35 -2.44 7.26 -7.68
N LYS A 36 -3.73 7.09 -7.40
CA LYS A 36 -4.24 7.17 -6.03
C LYS A 36 -4.10 5.81 -5.37
N VAL A 37 -3.16 5.70 -4.44
CA VAL A 37 -2.87 4.43 -3.75
C VAL A 37 -3.44 4.43 -2.34
N HIS A 38 -4.26 3.42 -2.05
CA HIS A 38 -4.74 3.11 -0.71
C HIS A 38 -4.05 1.87 -0.17
N ILE A 39 -3.40 1.99 0.99
CA ILE A 39 -2.69 0.89 1.65
C ILE A 39 -3.36 0.62 3.00
N ASN A 40 -3.97 -0.56 3.12
CA ASN A 40 -4.50 -1.06 4.38
C ASN A 40 -3.51 -2.04 4.99
N ILE A 41 -2.99 -1.71 6.17
CA ILE A 41 -2.08 -2.57 6.94
C ILE A 41 -2.90 -3.25 8.03
N LYS A 42 -2.91 -4.58 8.03
CA LYS A 42 -3.50 -5.39 9.11
C LYS A 42 -2.36 -6.19 9.75
N THR A 43 -2.22 -6.10 11.07
CA THR A 43 -1.23 -6.87 11.82
C THR A 43 -1.91 -7.90 12.71
N SER A 44 -1.27 -9.03 12.93
CA SER A 44 -1.84 -10.17 13.70
C SER A 44 -2.09 -9.88 15.19
N GLY A 45 -1.86 -8.63 15.65
CA GLY A 45 -2.12 -8.18 17.02
C GLY A 45 -3.41 -7.38 17.22
N ASP A 46 -4.18 -7.11 16.17
CA ASP A 46 -5.48 -6.41 16.24
C ASP A 46 -6.67 -7.37 16.52
N VAL A 47 -6.48 -8.30 17.47
CA VAL A 47 -7.57 -9.13 18.06
C VAL A 47 -7.98 -8.63 19.43
#